data_AF-A0A8H4Q4B6-F1
#
_entry.id   AF-A0A8H4Q4B6-F1
#
_cell.length_a   1.000
_cell.length_b   1.000
_cell.length_c   1.000
_cell.angle_alpha   90.00
_cell.angle_beta   90.00
_cell.angle_gamma   90.00
#
_symmetry.space_group_name_H-M   'P 1'
#
loop_
_entity.id
_entity.type
_entity.pdbx_description
1 polymer ?
#
loop_
_entity_poly.entity_id
_entity_poly.type
_entity_poly.pdbx_seq_one_letter_code
_entity_poly.pdbx_strand_id
1 'polypeptide(L)'
;MHVTVFWATRGASTSHDGIGFGGGEKRNTRAEAMQKAIKEAETDALKRALRLFGEALGNCLYSKPYLTWIEKVRAGEGKQDATKQYTVDSLVRRVSSVASGSQGSISFPRQDSFRSGGQQVRVLSKDDKENVYDDDELFVDDGFEL
;
A
#
# COMPACT_ATOMS: atom_id res chain seq x y z
N MET A 1 2.89 -6.69 -10.23
CA MET A 1 1.42 -6.50 -10.27
C MET A 1 1.12 -5.35 -11.21
N HIS A 2 0.24 -5.53 -12.18
CA HIS A 2 -0.15 -4.52 -13.16
C HIS A 2 -1.59 -4.09 -12.91
N VAL A 3 -1.85 -2.79 -12.80
CA VAL A 3 -3.20 -2.25 -12.59
C VAL A 3 -3.50 -1.25 -13.70
N THR A 4 -4.66 -1.41 -14.34
CA THR A 4 -5.17 -0.52 -15.39
C THR A 4 -6.52 0.05 -14.98
N VAL A 5 -6.66 1.37 -15.04
CA VAL A 5 -7.90 2.10 -14.76
C VAL A 5 -8.43 2.70 -16.06
N PHE A 6 -9.71 2.50 -16.33
CA PHE A 6 -10.41 3.10 -17.46
C PHE A 6 -11.22 4.31 -16.97
N TRP A 7 -10.89 5.49 -17.46
CA TRP A 7 -11.52 6.73 -17.02
C TRP A 7 -12.73 7.06 -17.90
N ALA A 8 -13.94 6.89 -17.35
CA ALA A 8 -15.18 7.24 -18.05
C ALA A 8 -15.23 8.72 -18.49
N THR A 9 -14.59 9.62 -17.74
CA THR A 9 -14.62 11.07 -17.99
C THR A 9 -13.67 11.54 -19.07
N ARG A 10 -12.58 10.81 -19.36
CA ARG A 10 -11.56 11.20 -20.34
C ARG A 10 -11.43 10.23 -21.51
N GLY A 11 -12.13 9.09 -21.48
CA GLY A 11 -12.08 8.07 -22.52
C GLY A 11 -10.73 7.37 -22.69
N ALA A 12 -9.77 7.62 -21.78
CA ALA A 12 -8.44 7.04 -21.80
C ALA A 12 -8.27 6.04 -20.65
N SER A 13 -7.32 5.12 -20.80
CA SER A 13 -6.84 4.26 -19.72
C SER A 13 -5.49 4.73 -19.19
N THR A 14 -5.20 4.41 -17.94
CA THR A 14 -3.89 4.64 -17.31
C THR A 14 -3.50 3.38 -16.56
N SER A 15 -2.22 3.02 -16.64
CA SER A 15 -1.71 1.81 -16.01
C SER A 15 -0.48 2.08 -15.15
N HIS A 16 -0.39 1.36 -14.03
CA HIS A 16 0.74 1.42 -13.12
C HIS A 16 1.13 0.03 -12.64
N ASP A 17 2.45 -0.18 -12.55
CA ASP A 17 3.02 -1.41 -12.03
C ASP A 17 3.48 -1.22 -10.58
N GLY A 18 3.26 -2.25 -9.77
CA GLY A 18 3.71 -2.34 -8.40
C GLY A 18 4.48 -3.64 -8.16
N ILE A 19 5.59 -3.53 -7.43
CA ILE A 19 6.37 -4.65 -6.92
C ILE A 19 6.20 -4.65 -5.42
N GLY A 20 5.74 -5.78 -4.88
CA GLY A 20 5.48 -5.96 -3.46
C GLY A 20 6.35 -7.03 -2.85
N PHE A 21 6.53 -6.94 -1.53
CA PHE A 21 7.32 -7.87 -0.75
C PHE A 21 6.50 -8.38 0.43
N GLY A 22 6.76 -9.62 0.84
CA GLY A 22 6.10 -10.23 1.99
C GLY A 22 7.12 -10.91 2.88
N GLY A 23 6.99 -10.69 4.18
CA GLY A 23 7.90 -11.22 5.18
C GLY A 23 7.47 -12.61 5.63
N GLY A 24 8.34 -13.59 5.44
CA GLY A 24 8.21 -14.90 6.08
C GLY A 24 8.60 -14.80 7.56
N GLU A 25 7.68 -14.36 8.42
CA GLU A 25 7.87 -14.54 9.87
C GLU A 25 7.94 -16.03 10.21
N LYS A 26 8.67 -16.39 11.27
CA LYS A 26 8.76 -17.78 11.73
C LYS A 26 7.35 -18.32 12.02
N ARG A 27 6.94 -19.33 11.25
CA ARG A 27 5.72 -20.11 11.43
C ARG A 27 6.08 -21.57 11.68
N ASN A 28 5.10 -22.35 12.13
CA ASN A 28 5.31 -23.75 12.51
C ASN A 28 5.69 -24.63 11.32
N THR A 29 5.26 -24.25 10.11
CA THR A 29 5.61 -24.96 8.88
C THR A 29 6.15 -24.00 7.81
N ARG A 30 7.06 -24.51 6.96
CA ARG A 30 7.57 -23.78 5.79
C ARG A 30 6.43 -23.36 4.86
N ALA A 31 5.42 -24.24 4.70
CA ALA A 31 4.25 -23.98 3.88
C ALA A 31 3.43 -22.77 4.39
N GLU A 32 3.19 -22.67 5.70
CA GLU A 32 2.51 -21.52 6.30
C GLU A 32 3.29 -20.22 6.14
N ALA A 33 4.61 -20.26 6.37
CA ALA A 33 5.47 -19.09 6.20
C ALA A 33 5.46 -18.60 4.75
N MET A 34 5.60 -19.52 3.78
CA MET A 34 5.55 -19.21 2.35
C MET A 34 4.18 -18.66 1.95
N GLN A 35 3.09 -19.28 2.41
CA GLN A 35 1.74 -18.83 2.10
C GLN A 35 1.50 -17.41 2.63
N LYS A 36 1.97 -17.09 3.84
CA LYS A 36 1.86 -15.73 4.40
C LYS A 36 2.66 -14.74 3.56
N ALA A 37 3.92 -15.06 3.27
CA ALA A 37 4.80 -14.18 2.50
C ALA A 37 4.25 -13.89 1.10
N ILE A 38 3.72 -14.89 0.40
CA ILE A 38 3.14 -14.70 -0.94
C ILE A 38 1.90 -13.80 -0.86
N LYS A 39 0.97 -14.08 0.06
CA LYS A 39 -0.23 -13.26 0.25
C LYS A 39 0.13 -11.82 0.56
N GLU A 40 1.11 -11.60 1.42
CA GLU A 40 1.58 -10.27 1.76
C GLU A 40 2.21 -9.57 0.54
N ALA A 41 3.10 -10.24 -0.19
CA ALA A 41 3.74 -9.69 -1.38
C ALA A 41 2.74 -9.28 -2.46
N GLU A 42 1.72 -10.09 -2.74
CA GLU A 42 0.66 -9.77 -3.70
C GLU A 42 -0.14 -8.54 -3.25
N THR A 43 -0.55 -8.51 -1.98
CA THR A 43 -1.31 -7.37 -1.44
C THR A 43 -0.48 -6.08 -1.41
N ASP A 44 0.81 -6.17 -1.10
CA ASP A 44 1.73 -5.02 -1.13
C ASP A 44 1.91 -4.51 -2.57
N ALA A 45 2.11 -5.40 -3.54
CA ALA A 45 2.26 -5.03 -4.93
C ALA A 45 1.02 -4.28 -5.46
N LEU A 46 -0.17 -4.77 -5.10
CA LEU A 46 -1.44 -4.12 -5.46
C LEU A 46 -1.58 -2.74 -4.81
N LYS A 47 -1.32 -2.61 -3.49
CA LYS A 47 -1.35 -1.31 -2.80
C LYS A 47 -0.39 -0.31 -3.44
N ARG A 48 0.82 -0.76 -3.80
CA ARG A 48 1.84 0.10 -4.42
C ARG A 48 1.49 0.56 -5.82
N ALA A 49 0.85 -0.29 -6.63
CA ALA A 49 0.32 0.09 -7.93
C ALA A 49 -0.84 1.08 -7.79
N LEU A 50 -1.79 0.81 -6.88
CA LEU A 50 -2.98 1.65 -6.68
C LEU A 50 -2.67 3.07 -6.20
N ARG A 51 -1.66 3.19 -5.34
CA ARG A 51 -1.20 4.47 -4.82
C ARG A 51 -0.94 5.52 -5.90
N LEU A 52 -0.42 5.11 -7.06
CA LEU A 52 0.00 6.02 -8.13
C LEU A 52 -1.19 6.72 -8.83
N PHE A 53 -2.42 6.20 -8.67
CA PHE A 53 -3.60 6.82 -9.27
C PHE A 53 -4.11 8.05 -8.51
N GLY A 54 -3.62 8.33 -7.29
CA GLY A 54 -3.86 9.61 -6.63
C GLY A 54 -3.96 9.56 -5.10
N GLU A 55 -4.26 10.73 -4.52
CA GLU A 55 -4.30 10.95 -3.07
C GLU A 55 -5.25 10.00 -2.33
N ALA A 56 -6.45 9.81 -2.85
CA ALA A 56 -7.49 8.96 -2.23
C ALA A 56 -7.12 7.47 -2.19
N LEU A 57 -6.23 7.01 -3.08
CA LEU A 57 -5.81 5.61 -3.18
C LEU A 57 -4.49 5.33 -2.45
N GLY A 58 -4.04 6.27 -1.61
CA GLY A 58 -2.92 6.09 -0.69
C GLY A 58 -1.70 6.96 -0.99
N ASN A 59 -1.73 7.83 -2.01
CA ASN A 59 -0.60 8.75 -2.25
C ASN A 59 -0.44 9.76 -1.10
N CYS A 60 -1.54 10.10 -0.43
CA CYS A 60 -1.54 11.04 0.70
C CYS A 60 -0.59 10.63 1.82
N LEU A 61 -0.40 9.32 2.05
CA LEU A 61 0.51 8.79 3.07
C LEU A 61 1.98 9.18 2.85
N TYR A 62 2.35 9.61 1.65
CA TYR A 62 3.70 10.07 1.32
C TYR A 62 3.87 11.59 1.48
N SER A 63 2.79 12.30 1.78
CA SER A 63 2.78 13.74 1.98
C SER A 63 2.97 14.09 3.46
N LYS A 64 4.13 14.67 3.80
CA LYS A 64 4.40 15.18 5.16
C LYS A 64 3.30 16.09 5.72
N PRO A 65 2.76 17.09 4.98
CA PRO A 65 1.71 17.93 5.54
C PRO A 65 0.44 17.14 5.85
N TYR A 66 0.08 16.14 5.03
CA TYR A 66 -1.04 15.26 5.32
C TYR A 66 -0.84 14.49 6.62
N LEU A 67 0.35 13.89 6.82
CA LEU A 67 0.67 13.15 8.04
C LEU A 67 0.53 14.01 9.30
N THR A 68 1.02 15.25 9.27
CA THR A 68 0.86 16.18 10.41
C THR A 68 -0.58 16.62 10.65
N TRP A 69 -1.38 16.73 9.58
CA TRP A 69 -2.78 17.13 9.67
C TRP A 69 -3.63 15.97 10.22
N ILE A 70 -3.44 14.74 9.71
CA ILE A 70 -4.24 13.57 10.11
C ILE A 70 -3.95 13.18 11.56
N GLU A 71 -2.73 13.38 12.07
CA GLU A 71 -2.40 13.20 13.48
C GLU A 71 -3.23 14.11 14.39
N LYS A 72 -3.42 15.39 14.01
CA LYS A 72 -4.24 16.33 14.77
C LYS A 72 -5.72 15.95 14.74
N VAL A 73 -6.23 15.53 13.59
CA VAL A 73 -7.62 15.08 13.45
C VAL A 73 -7.87 13.83 14.30
N ARG A 74 -7.00 12.82 14.18
CA ARG A 74 -7.11 11.59 14.97
C ARG A 74 -7.01 11.84 16.48
N ALA A 75 -6.18 12.79 16.91
CA ALA A 75 -6.12 13.19 18.31
C ALA A 75 -7.44 13.81 18.81
N GLY A 76 -8.15 14.54 17.94
CA GLY A 76 -9.46 15.12 18.25
C GLY A 76 -10.62 14.11 18.24
N GLU A 77 -10.55 13.06 17.42
CA GLU A 77 -11.61 12.03 17.29
C GLU A 77 -11.62 11.00 18.43
N GLY A 78 -10.57 10.96 19.26
CA GLY A 78 -10.46 10.04 20.39
C GLY A 78 -10.30 8.56 19.97
N LYS A 79 -10.28 7.65 20.95
CA LYS A 79 -10.23 6.21 20.68
C LYS A 79 -11.57 5.77 20.09
N GLN A 80 -11.56 5.30 18.85
CA GLN A 80 -12.75 4.71 18.24
C GLN A 80 -12.98 3.31 18.83
N ASP A 81 -14.09 3.14 19.55
CA ASP A 81 -14.52 1.83 20.06
C ASP A 81 -15.05 0.99 18.90
N ALA A 82 -14.34 -0.07 18.54
CA ALA A 82 -14.73 -0.98 17.45
C ALA A 82 -16.14 -1.57 17.64
N THR A 83 -16.59 -1.74 18.88
CA THR A 83 -17.92 -2.26 19.22
C THR A 83 -19.05 -1.26 18.93
N LYS A 84 -18.76 0.04 18.81
CA LYS A 84 -19.76 1.09 18.56
C LYS A 84 -19.90 1.47 17.07
N GLN A 85 -19.00 1.01 16.21
CA GLN A 85 -18.95 1.41 14.80
C GLN A 85 -20.07 0.79 13.95
N TYR A 86 -20.62 -0.35 14.36
CA TYR A 86 -21.62 -1.06 13.57
C TYR A 86 -22.87 -1.34 14.39
N THR A 87 -23.97 -0.68 14.03
CA THR A 87 -25.31 -1.06 14.47
C THR A 87 -25.87 -2.11 13.53
N VAL A 88 -26.81 -2.95 14.01
CA VAL A 88 -27.49 -3.96 13.17
C VAL A 88 -28.10 -3.32 11.92
N ASP A 89 -28.61 -2.10 12.04
CA ASP A 89 -29.17 -1.32 10.93
C ASP A 89 -28.11 -0.92 9.89
N SER A 90 -26.89 -0.60 10.31
CA SER A 90 -25.76 -0.28 9.41
C SER A 90 -25.24 -1.49 8.61
N LEU A 91 -25.50 -2.71 9.09
CA LEU A 91 -25.11 -3.96 8.44
C LEU A 91 -26.10 -4.38 7.35
N VAL A 92 -27.31 -3.79 7.32
CA VAL A 92 -28.28 -4.04 6.27
C VAL A 92 -27.77 -3.40 4.98
N ARG A 93 -27.63 -4.23 3.94
CA ARG A 93 -27.32 -3.76 2.59
C ARG A 93 -28.40 -2.79 2.15
N ARG A 94 -28.11 -1.48 2.22
CA ARG A 94 -28.98 -0.48 1.60
C ARG A 94 -29.04 -0.79 0.11
N VAL A 95 -30.25 -1.12 -0.37
CA VAL A 95 -30.55 -1.17 -1.80
C VAL A 95 -30.30 0.25 -2.32
N SER A 96 -29.18 0.42 -3.00
CA SER A 96 -28.75 1.71 -3.50
C SER A 96 -29.60 2.09 -4.71
N SER A 97 -30.66 2.88 -4.51
CA SER A 97 -31.14 3.77 -5.56
C SER A 97 -30.13 4.91 -5.69
N VAL A 98 -29.07 4.69 -6.49
CA VAL A 98 -28.00 5.69 -6.66
C VAL A 98 -28.52 6.86 -7.49
N ALA A 99 -28.95 7.94 -6.82
CA ALA A 99 -28.52 9.27 -7.22
C ALA A 99 -27.07 9.42 -6.75
N SER A 100 -26.17 9.80 -7.66
CA SER A 100 -24.73 10.00 -7.42
C SER A 100 -24.48 10.77 -6.12
N GLY A 101 -24.14 10.03 -5.06
CA GLY A 101 -23.68 10.62 -3.80
C GLY A 101 -22.36 11.31 -4.07
N SER A 102 -22.33 12.63 -3.88
CA SER A 102 -21.09 13.41 -3.84
C SER A 102 -20.10 12.72 -2.92
N GLN A 103 -18.99 12.22 -3.46
CA GLN A 103 -17.88 11.80 -2.61
C GLN A 103 -17.54 13.01 -1.73
N GLY A 104 -17.67 12.84 -0.41
CA GLY A 104 -17.31 13.91 0.53
C GLY A 104 -15.88 14.34 0.23
N SER A 105 -15.67 15.63 -0.03
CA SER A 105 -14.34 16.18 -0.23
C SER A 105 -13.64 16.22 1.12
N ILE A 106 -13.02 15.11 1.51
CA ILE A 106 -12.05 15.06 2.60
C ILE A 106 -10.81 15.80 2.10
N SER A 107 -10.88 17.14 2.10
CA SER A 107 -9.86 18.00 1.52
C SER A 107 -8.94 18.51 2.62
N PHE A 108 -7.66 18.18 2.49
CA PHE A 108 -6.60 18.80 3.27
C PHE A 108 -6.13 20.03 2.53
N PRO A 109 -5.63 21.08 3.22
CA PRO A 109 -5.19 22.31 2.56
C PRO A 109 -4.19 21.99 1.44
N ARG A 110 -4.59 22.25 0.20
CA ARG A 110 -3.76 22.02 -0.99
C ARG A 110 -2.78 23.17 -1.06
N GLN A 111 -1.49 22.91 -0.85
CA GLN A 111 -0.47 23.93 -1.10
C GLN A 111 -0.33 24.13 -2.61
N ASP A 112 -0.53 25.36 -3.06
CA ASP A 112 -0.29 25.75 -4.45
C ASP A 112 1.20 25.61 -4.79
N SER A 113 1.44 25.01 -5.96
CA SER A 113 2.66 24.36 -6.43
C SER A 113 3.81 25.28 -6.87
N PHE A 114 5.05 24.78 -6.81
CA PHE A 114 6.10 25.18 -7.75
C PHE A 114 6.87 23.98 -8.34
N ARG A 115 6.64 23.80 -9.65
CA ARG A 115 7.46 23.25 -10.76
C ARG A 115 8.19 21.91 -10.63
N SER A 116 7.97 21.12 -11.68
CA SER A 116 8.74 19.97 -12.17
C SER A 116 10.25 20.06 -11.90
N GLY A 117 10.74 19.16 -11.07
CA GLY A 117 12.13 18.71 -11.05
C GLY A 117 12.07 17.21 -10.78
N GLY A 118 12.65 16.41 -11.67
CA GLY A 118 12.56 14.95 -11.64
C GLY A 118 12.83 14.41 -10.23
N GLN A 119 12.06 13.39 -9.82
CA GLN A 119 12.38 12.62 -8.63
C GLN A 119 13.81 12.10 -8.80
N GLN A 120 14.77 12.70 -8.08
CA GLN A 120 16.08 12.11 -7.93
C GLN A 120 15.87 10.75 -7.28
N VAL A 121 16.18 9.72 -8.05
CA VAL A 121 16.55 8.41 -7.53
C VAL A 121 17.63 8.67 -6.49
N ARG A 122 17.34 8.41 -5.22
CA ARG A 122 18.39 8.39 -4.20
C ARG A 122 19.28 7.19 -4.52
N VAL A 123 20.39 7.45 -5.21
CA VAL A 123 21.51 6.50 -5.30
C VAL A 123 22.10 6.42 -3.90
N LEU A 124 22.02 5.24 -3.30
CA LEU A 124 22.64 4.93 -2.02
C LEU A 124 24.16 5.04 -2.20
N SER A 125 24.82 5.87 -1.38
CA SER A 125 26.27 6.03 -1.38
C SER A 125 26.96 4.69 -1.12
N LYS A 126 28.11 4.49 -1.76
CA LYS A 126 28.76 3.19 -1.95
C LYS A 126 29.61 2.72 -0.76
N ASP A 127 29.52 3.35 0.41
CA ASP A 127 30.59 3.31 1.40
C ASP A 127 30.29 2.58 2.73
N ASP A 128 29.14 1.93 2.89
CA ASP A 128 28.90 1.04 4.03
C ASP A 128 29.04 -0.44 3.62
N LYS A 129 30.24 -0.81 3.15
CA LYS A 129 30.68 -2.20 3.03
C LYS A 129 31.50 -2.58 4.25
N GLU A 130 30.84 -2.84 5.37
CA GLU A 130 31.45 -3.63 6.44
C GLU A 130 30.37 -4.36 7.25
N ASN A 131 29.92 -5.48 6.70
CA ASN A 131 29.72 -6.72 7.44
C ASN A 131 29.66 -7.85 6.42
N VAL A 132 30.85 -8.41 6.21
CA VAL A 132 31.06 -9.68 5.52
C VAL A 132 30.34 -10.73 6.35
N TYR A 133 29.13 -11.12 5.93
CA TYR A 133 28.57 -12.40 6.32
C TYR A 133 29.22 -13.44 5.42
N ASP A 134 30.35 -13.97 5.89
CA ASP A 134 30.83 -15.27 5.46
C ASP A 134 29.83 -16.31 5.98
N ASP A 135 28.93 -16.76 5.11
CA ASP A 135 28.17 -18.00 5.26
C ASP A 135 28.07 -18.63 3.87
N ASP A 136 29.22 -19.10 3.37
CA ASP A 136 29.32 -20.11 2.32
C ASP A 136 28.73 -21.45 2.83
N GLU A 137 27.42 -21.48 3.09
CA GLU A 137 26.67 -22.73 3.20
C GLU A 137 26.14 -23.07 1.80
N LEU A 138 27.03 -23.69 1.04
CA LEU A 138 26.79 -24.41 -0.20
C LEU A 138 25.56 -25.30 -0.06
N PHE A 139 24.48 -24.96 -0.76
CA PHE A 139 23.38 -25.89 -1.02
C PHE A 139 23.92 -27.06 -1.85
N VAL A 140 24.23 -28.17 -1.17
CA VAL A 140 24.48 -29.45 -1.85
C VAL A 140 23.13 -29.97 -2.33
N ASP A 141 22.96 -29.96 -3.65
CA ASP A 141 21.84 -30.57 -4.37
C ASP A 141 21.98 -32.11 -4.27
N ASP A 142 21.49 -32.70 -3.18
CA ASP A 142 21.34 -34.15 -3.12
C ASP A 142 20.16 -34.56 -4.02
N GLY A 143 20.54 -34.89 -5.25
CA GLY A 143 19.67 -35.43 -6.28
C GLY A 143 18.83 -36.59 -5.75
N PHE A 144 17.53 -36.42 -5.92
CA PHE A 144 16.51 -37.46 -5.74
C PHE A 144 16.70 -38.54 -6.83
N GLU A 145 17.23 -39.71 -6.46
CA GLU A 145 17.11 -40.93 -7.28
C GLU A 145 15.90 -41.76 -6.86
N LEU A 146 15.28 -42.36 -7.88
CA LEU A 146 14.00 -43.07 -7.92
C LEU A 146 14.10 -44.52 -7.44
#